data_AF-A0A9P7KEE3-F1
#
_entry.id   AF-A0A9P7KEE3-F1
#
_cell.length_a   1.000
_cell.length_b   1.000
_cell.length_c   1.000
_cell.angle_alpha   90.00
_cell.angle_beta   90.00
_cell.angle_gamma   90.00
#
_symmetry.space_group_name_H-M   'P 1'
#
loop_
_entity.id
_entity.type
_entity.pdbx_description
1 polymer ?
#
loop_
_entity_poly.entity_id
_entity_poly.type
_entity_poly.pdbx_seq_one_letter_code
_entity_poly.pdbx_strand_id
1 'polypeptide(L)'
;MLFAARQSWLLATLCFTLAAAFRSNGIVLAGYLVWGLVAHPFLTHRNISLPKSLYALLLSTCVFLPFLYHNYTAYLLFCFPPHSTPTPQWCTHTPPSIYTHVQSTYWNVGFLRYWSPSQIPNFILGAPPLALLIAFSVSRLVIIAPGVLASLRGSPQASVVPDAHALAPTSILPHILHTLFMCTTLLFFSHTQIVLRLAAALPTLYWGAAWLLVRDLDAGNHRKTSHGWPWGKIWVWWSALWGTASLALWAAFLPPA
;
A
#
# COMPACT_ATOMS: atom_id res chain seq x y z
N MET A 1 4.05 -0.94 -10.79
CA MET A 1 2.58 -0.97 -10.94
C MET A 1 2.18 -0.79 -12.40
N LEU A 2 2.66 0.26 -13.08
CA LEU A 2 2.39 0.49 -14.52
C LEU A 2 2.69 -0.73 -15.41
N PHE A 3 3.86 -1.36 -15.27
CA PHE A 3 4.19 -2.56 -16.07
C PHE A 3 3.25 -3.74 -15.82
N ALA A 4 2.74 -3.91 -14.59
CA ALA A 4 1.74 -4.93 -14.28
C ALA A 4 0.40 -4.59 -14.95
N ALA A 5 -0.01 -3.31 -14.96
CA ALA A 5 -1.20 -2.85 -15.66
C ALA A 5 -1.10 -3.06 -17.19
N ARG A 6 0.10 -2.90 -17.76
CA ARG A 6 0.41 -3.21 -19.17
C ARG A 6 0.68 -4.69 -19.45
N GLN A 7 0.43 -5.58 -18.48
CA GLN A 7 0.68 -7.02 -18.59
C GLN A 7 2.13 -7.41 -18.94
N SER A 8 3.10 -6.53 -18.71
CA SER A 8 4.53 -6.80 -18.85
C SER A 8 5.07 -7.42 -17.55
N TRP A 9 4.68 -8.67 -17.27
CA TRP A 9 4.88 -9.32 -15.96
C TRP A 9 6.35 -9.43 -15.53
N LEU A 10 7.26 -9.74 -16.46
CA LEU A 10 8.69 -9.86 -16.15
C LEU A 10 9.28 -8.53 -15.71
N LEU A 11 9.01 -7.46 -16.46
CA LEU A 11 9.50 -6.12 -16.13
C LEU A 11 8.87 -5.59 -14.84
N ALA A 12 7.58 -5.88 -14.63
CA ALA A 12 6.91 -5.60 -13.35
C ALA A 12 7.61 -6.30 -12.18
N THR A 13 7.92 -7.59 -12.34
CA THR A 13 8.61 -8.40 -11.33
C THR A 13 10.00 -7.85 -11.04
N LEU A 14 10.79 -7.50 -12.05
CA LEU A 14 12.11 -6.87 -11.87
C LEU A 14 12.01 -5.58 -11.04
N CYS A 15 11.09 -4.68 -11.38
CA CYS A 15 10.88 -3.45 -10.62
C CYS A 15 10.40 -3.72 -9.18
N PHE A 16 9.53 -4.71 -8.99
CA PHE A 16 9.01 -5.08 -7.67
C PHE A 16 10.05 -5.73 -6.78
N THR A 17 10.86 -6.65 -7.32
CA THR A 17 12.01 -7.24 -6.63
C THR A 17 13.02 -6.16 -6.26
N LEU A 18 13.33 -5.22 -7.17
CA LEU A 18 14.21 -4.10 -6.87
C LEU A 18 13.66 -3.25 -5.70
N ALA A 19 12.37 -2.92 -5.72
CA ALA A 19 11.74 -2.20 -4.63
C ALA A 19 11.80 -2.98 -3.29
N ALA A 20 11.53 -4.29 -3.32
CA ALA A 20 11.60 -5.17 -2.15
C ALA A 20 13.02 -5.35 -1.60
N ALA A 21 14.05 -5.19 -2.44
CA ALA A 21 15.44 -5.23 -2.03
C ALA A 21 15.85 -4.03 -1.17
N PHE A 22 15.26 -2.85 -1.43
CA PHE A 22 15.53 -1.65 -0.64
C PHE A 22 14.58 -1.47 0.55
N ARG A 23 13.34 -1.95 0.46
CA ARG A 23 12.34 -1.81 1.54
C ARG A 23 11.45 -3.04 1.64
N SER A 24 11.27 -3.52 2.86
CA SER A 24 10.44 -4.69 3.18
C SER A 24 8.99 -4.56 2.73
N ASN A 25 8.40 -3.36 2.76
CA ASN A 25 7.03 -3.13 2.29
C ASN A 25 6.86 -3.39 0.78
N GLY A 26 7.96 -3.45 0.01
CA GLY A 26 7.96 -3.80 -1.41
C GLY A 26 7.43 -5.22 -1.68
N ILE A 27 7.48 -6.14 -0.72
CA ILE A 27 6.92 -7.50 -0.87
C ILE A 27 5.43 -7.48 -1.18
N VAL A 28 4.70 -6.46 -0.71
CA VAL A 28 3.26 -6.31 -0.93
C VAL A 28 2.95 -6.03 -2.41
N LEU A 29 3.93 -5.59 -3.20
CA LEU A 29 3.77 -5.40 -4.64
C LEU A 29 3.54 -6.72 -5.39
N ALA A 30 3.92 -7.86 -4.82
CA ALA A 30 3.57 -9.19 -5.36
C ALA A 30 2.05 -9.36 -5.52
N GLY A 31 1.24 -8.68 -4.70
CA GLY A 31 -0.21 -8.67 -4.83
C GLY A 31 -0.72 -8.21 -6.20
N TYR A 32 0.01 -7.35 -6.92
CA TYR A 32 -0.37 -6.94 -8.29
C TYR A 32 -0.16 -8.07 -9.31
N LEU A 33 0.84 -8.93 -9.10
CA LEU A 33 1.09 -10.09 -9.96
C LEU A 33 0.01 -11.14 -9.73
N VAL A 34 -0.29 -11.44 -8.46
CA VAL A 34 -1.38 -12.35 -8.07
C VAL A 34 -2.73 -11.83 -8.58
N TRP A 35 -2.98 -10.52 -8.47
CA TRP A 35 -4.18 -9.90 -8.98
C TRP A 35 -4.35 -10.13 -10.49
N GLY A 36 -3.33 -9.76 -11.28
CA GLY A 36 -3.41 -9.82 -12.73
C GLY A 36 -3.46 -11.24 -13.31
N LEU A 37 -2.71 -12.17 -12.72
CA LEU A 37 -2.57 -13.54 -13.25
C LEU A 37 -3.60 -14.53 -12.70
N VAL A 38 -4.15 -14.28 -11.49
CA VAL A 38 -5.04 -15.22 -10.80
C VAL A 38 -6.37 -14.57 -10.43
N ALA A 39 -6.37 -13.50 -9.62
CA ALA A 39 -7.61 -12.98 -9.03
C ALA A 39 -8.55 -12.34 -10.08
N HIS A 40 -8.03 -11.54 -11.00
CA HIS A 40 -8.85 -10.91 -12.04
C HIS A 40 -9.43 -11.94 -13.03
N PRO A 41 -8.66 -12.90 -13.57
CA PRO A 41 -9.23 -14.02 -14.35
C PRO A 41 -10.29 -14.81 -13.57
N PHE A 42 -10.07 -15.07 -12.27
CA PHE A 42 -11.05 -15.74 -11.42
C PHE A 42 -12.37 -14.97 -11.35
N LEU A 43 -12.31 -13.66 -11.05
CA LEU A 43 -13.48 -12.80 -10.92
C LEU A 43 -14.22 -12.58 -12.24
N THR A 44 -13.54 -12.71 -13.37
CA THR A 44 -14.14 -12.61 -14.71
C THR A 44 -14.60 -13.97 -15.26
N HIS A 45 -14.69 -15.00 -14.40
CA HIS A 45 -15.07 -16.37 -14.75
C HIS A 45 -14.25 -16.97 -15.90
N ARG A 46 -12.99 -16.53 -16.05
CA ARG A 46 -12.05 -17.11 -17.01
C ARG A 46 -11.35 -18.31 -16.38
N ASN A 47 -11.11 -19.35 -17.17
CA ASN A 47 -10.37 -20.53 -16.71
C ASN A 47 -8.95 -20.15 -16.25
N ILE A 48 -8.65 -20.49 -14.99
CA ILE A 48 -7.32 -20.37 -14.41
C ILE A 48 -6.60 -21.68 -14.68
N SER A 49 -5.63 -21.66 -15.60
CA SER A 49 -4.83 -22.84 -15.87
C SER A 49 -3.74 -22.99 -14.81
N LEU A 50 -3.43 -24.22 -14.40
CA LEU A 50 -2.33 -24.54 -13.49
C LEU A 50 -1.00 -23.86 -13.89
N PRO A 51 -0.59 -23.83 -15.18
CA PRO A 51 0.61 -23.12 -15.60
C PRO A 51 0.61 -21.63 -15.27
N LYS A 52 -0.54 -20.93 -15.37
CA LYS A 52 -0.64 -19.51 -15.02
C LYS A 52 -0.50 -19.29 -13.51
N SER A 53 -1.10 -20.17 -12.71
CA SER A 53 -0.95 -20.12 -11.25
C SER A 53 0.50 -20.38 -10.81
N LEU A 54 1.16 -21.37 -11.43
CA LEU A 54 2.59 -21.63 -11.18
C LEU A 54 3.47 -20.47 -11.63
N TYR A 55 3.16 -19.84 -12.76
CA TYR A 55 3.86 -18.65 -13.23
C TYR A 55 3.67 -17.47 -12.25
N ALA A 56 2.46 -17.24 -11.75
CA ALA A 56 2.19 -16.21 -10.74
C ALA A 56 2.94 -16.48 -9.43
N LEU A 57 2.99 -17.74 -8.99
CA LEU A 57 3.75 -18.16 -7.81
C LEU A 57 5.25 -17.91 -8.00
N LEU A 58 5.82 -18.31 -9.13
CA LEU A 58 7.23 -18.10 -9.44
C LEU A 58 7.60 -16.62 -9.39
N LEU A 59 6.85 -15.76 -10.10
CA LEU A 59 7.12 -14.32 -10.12
C LEU A 59 6.93 -13.68 -8.75
N SER A 60 5.91 -14.08 -8.00
CA SER A 60 5.69 -13.58 -6.64
C SER A 60 6.85 -13.96 -5.74
N THR A 61 7.32 -15.21 -5.78
CA THR A 61 8.50 -15.66 -5.03
C THR A 61 9.72 -14.80 -5.34
N CYS A 62 9.96 -14.44 -6.61
CA CYS A 62 11.06 -13.54 -6.98
C CYS A 62 10.99 -12.16 -6.28
N VAL A 63 9.79 -11.65 -5.98
CA VAL A 63 9.62 -10.39 -5.24
C VAL A 63 9.96 -10.58 -3.75
N PHE A 64 9.73 -11.75 -3.17
CA PHE A 64 10.08 -12.05 -1.79
C PHE A 64 11.56 -12.39 -1.58
N LEU A 65 12.27 -12.83 -2.63
CA LEU A 65 13.66 -13.28 -2.54
C LEU A 65 14.60 -12.30 -1.79
N PRO A 66 14.59 -10.97 -2.05
CA PRO A 66 15.49 -10.07 -1.34
C PRO A 66 15.24 -10.00 0.17
N PHE A 67 13.97 -10.09 0.60
CA PHE A 67 13.61 -10.11 2.02
C PHE A 67 14.05 -11.41 2.69
N LEU A 68 13.86 -12.55 2.01
CA LEU A 68 14.31 -13.85 2.49
C LEU A 68 15.83 -13.90 2.56
N TYR A 69 16.52 -13.40 1.54
CA TYR A 69 17.97 -13.28 1.50
C TYR A 69 18.50 -12.50 2.70
N HIS A 70 17.97 -11.30 2.98
CA HIS A 70 18.40 -10.51 4.14
C HIS A 70 18.14 -11.19 5.49
N ASN A 71 16.99 -11.86 5.66
CA ASN A 71 16.73 -12.58 6.92
C ASN A 71 17.65 -13.80 7.07
N TYR A 72 17.93 -14.51 5.97
CA TYR A 72 18.79 -15.68 5.98
C TYR A 72 20.26 -15.33 6.20
N THR A 73 20.80 -14.32 5.52
CA THR A 73 22.18 -13.88 5.73
C THR A 73 22.40 -13.35 7.14
N ALA A 74 21.43 -12.62 7.69
CA ALA A 74 21.47 -12.20 9.09
C ALA A 74 21.41 -13.40 10.05
N TYR A 75 20.59 -14.42 9.77
CA TYR A 75 20.55 -15.63 10.57
C TYR A 75 21.91 -16.34 10.58
N LEU A 76 22.55 -16.50 9.41
CA LEU A 76 23.91 -17.05 9.34
C LEU A 76 24.89 -16.18 10.14
N LEU A 77 24.86 -14.86 9.98
CA LEU A 77 25.81 -13.97 10.65
C LEU A 77 25.68 -13.96 12.18
N PHE A 78 24.46 -13.97 12.71
CA PHE A 78 24.20 -13.75 14.14
C PHE A 78 23.86 -15.03 14.91
N CYS A 79 23.30 -16.04 14.25
CA CYS A 79 22.83 -17.27 14.89
C CYS A 79 23.73 -18.48 14.61
N PHE A 80 24.56 -18.49 13.55
CA PHE A 80 25.33 -19.70 13.17
C PHE A 80 26.74 -19.46 12.58
N PRO A 81 27.84 -19.88 13.25
CA PRO A 81 27.88 -20.39 14.61
C PRO A 81 27.63 -19.26 15.62
N PRO A 82 27.12 -19.55 16.83
CA PRO A 82 26.80 -18.53 17.81
C PRO A 82 28.08 -17.77 18.22
N HIS A 83 28.21 -16.53 17.76
CA HIS A 83 29.36 -15.66 18.05
C HIS A 83 29.22 -14.88 19.36
N SER A 84 28.06 -14.93 20.02
CA SER A 84 27.76 -14.20 21.26
C SER A 84 27.02 -15.08 22.28
N THR A 85 27.38 -14.95 23.56
CA THR A 85 26.71 -15.57 24.70
C THR A 85 26.13 -14.49 25.61
N PRO A 86 24.80 -14.42 25.83
CA PRO A 86 23.76 -15.30 25.28
C PRO A 86 23.46 -15.04 23.79
N THR A 87 22.95 -16.07 23.10
CA THR A 87 22.50 -15.95 21.71
C THR A 87 21.28 -15.03 21.60
N PRO A 88 21.14 -14.27 20.50
CA PRO A 88 19.97 -13.41 20.31
C PRO A 88 18.66 -14.21 20.35
N GLN A 89 17.68 -13.73 21.12
CA GLN A 89 16.41 -14.44 21.35
C GLN A 89 15.63 -14.76 20.07
N TRP A 90 15.78 -13.95 19.03
CA TRP A 90 15.09 -14.17 17.77
C TRP A 90 15.60 -15.36 16.97
N CYS A 91 16.79 -15.90 17.30
CA CYS A 91 17.32 -17.11 16.68
C CYS A 91 16.49 -18.36 17.02
N THR A 92 15.76 -18.37 18.15
CA THR A 92 14.94 -19.52 18.60
C THR A 92 13.46 -19.40 18.23
N HIS A 93 13.02 -18.26 17.67
CA HIS A 93 11.65 -18.08 17.21
C HIS A 93 11.38 -18.86 15.92
N THR A 94 10.12 -19.26 15.69
CA THR A 94 9.68 -19.96 14.49
C THR A 94 8.58 -19.17 13.75
N PRO A 95 8.87 -18.59 12.56
CA PRO A 95 10.17 -18.53 11.89
C PRO A 95 11.13 -17.51 12.53
N PRO A 96 12.45 -17.74 12.45
CA PRO A 96 13.44 -16.76 12.92
C PRO A 96 13.42 -15.54 11.99
N SER A 97 13.31 -14.34 12.57
CA SER A 97 13.31 -13.11 11.79
C SER A 97 13.99 -11.97 12.55
N ILE A 98 15.16 -11.58 12.06
CA ILE A 98 15.84 -10.36 12.52
C ILE A 98 14.97 -9.13 12.27
N TYR A 99 14.22 -9.10 11.17
CA TYR A 99 13.36 -7.96 10.84
C TYR A 99 12.31 -7.74 11.92
N THR A 100 11.53 -8.78 12.26
CA THR A 100 10.51 -8.69 13.31
C THR A 100 11.12 -8.37 14.67
N HIS A 101 12.28 -8.95 14.99
CA HIS A 101 12.99 -8.66 16.24
C HIS A 101 13.44 -7.21 16.33
N VAL A 102 14.02 -6.65 15.28
CA VAL A 102 14.48 -5.26 15.26
C VAL A 102 13.29 -4.31 15.34
N GLN A 103 12.22 -4.59 14.59
CA GLN A 103 10.99 -3.81 14.61
C GLN A 103 10.39 -3.76 16.03
N SER A 104 10.31 -4.89 16.74
CA SER A 104 9.69 -4.92 18.07
C SER A 104 10.61 -4.42 19.18
N THR A 105 11.92 -4.72 19.12
CA THR A 105 12.86 -4.48 20.22
C THR A 105 13.43 -3.06 20.20
N TYR A 106 13.85 -2.59 19.02
CA TYR A 106 14.51 -1.28 18.89
C TYR A 106 13.54 -0.18 18.45
N TRP A 107 12.54 -0.54 17.67
CA TRP A 107 11.55 0.42 17.17
C TRP A 107 10.22 0.36 17.92
N ASN A 108 10.02 -0.57 18.86
CA ASN A 108 8.76 -0.75 19.58
C ASN A 108 7.52 -0.83 18.67
N VAL A 109 7.67 -1.42 17.49
CA VAL A 109 6.59 -1.62 16.53
C VAL A 109 5.75 -2.83 16.97
N GLY A 110 4.43 -2.67 16.92
CA GLY A 110 3.46 -3.72 17.24
C GLY A 110 2.03 -3.18 17.21
N PHE A 111 1.05 -4.07 17.42
CA PHE A 111 -0.35 -3.68 17.41
C PHE A 111 -0.63 -2.56 18.41
N LEU A 112 -1.05 -1.40 17.90
CA LEU A 112 -1.38 -0.18 18.65
C LEU A 112 -0.29 0.37 19.58
N ARG A 113 0.96 -0.13 19.52
CA ARG A 113 2.04 0.31 20.42
C ARG A 113 2.41 1.78 20.26
N TYR A 114 2.15 2.34 19.08
CA TYR A 114 2.43 3.75 18.78
C TYR A 114 1.35 4.72 19.30
N TRP A 115 0.18 4.21 19.71
CA TRP A 115 -0.94 5.01 20.20
C TRP A 115 -0.68 5.50 21.63
N SER A 116 0.18 6.50 21.75
CA SER A 116 0.47 7.20 23.00
C SER A 116 0.24 8.69 22.85
N PRO A 117 -0.15 9.41 23.93
CA PRO A 117 -0.42 10.85 23.87
C PRO A 117 0.74 11.68 23.33
N SER A 118 1.98 11.26 23.60
CA SER A 118 3.19 11.91 23.10
C SER A 118 3.31 11.90 21.57
N GLN A 119 2.61 10.99 20.89
CA GLN A 119 2.64 10.86 19.43
C GLN A 119 1.50 11.59 18.71
N ILE A 120 0.59 12.25 19.45
CA ILE A 120 -0.52 13.04 18.89
C ILE A 120 -0.06 13.98 17.76
N PRO A 121 1.06 14.72 17.87
CA PRO A 121 1.53 15.57 16.77
C PRO A 121 1.78 14.81 15.46
N ASN A 122 2.33 13.59 15.54
CA ASN A 122 2.58 12.75 14.37
C ASN A 122 1.29 12.23 13.74
N PHE A 123 0.28 11.90 14.55
CA PHE A 123 -1.05 11.55 14.06
C PHE A 123 -1.73 12.73 13.36
N ILE A 124 -1.66 13.94 13.93
CA ILE A 124 -2.22 15.15 13.31
C ILE A 124 -1.56 15.40 11.96
N LEU A 125 -0.23 15.26 11.89
CA LEU A 125 0.52 15.49 10.66
C LEU A 125 0.22 14.44 9.58
N GLY A 126 0.08 13.16 9.97
CA GLY A 126 -0.28 12.07 9.06
C GLY A 126 -1.77 11.99 8.72
N ALA A 127 -2.63 12.72 9.43
CA ALA A 127 -4.09 12.62 9.26
C ALA A 127 -4.58 13.01 7.86
N PRO A 128 -4.15 14.12 7.24
CA PRO A 128 -4.66 14.52 5.92
C PRO A 128 -4.48 13.45 4.83
N PRO A 129 -3.28 12.89 4.57
CA PRO A 129 -3.12 11.85 3.55
C PRO A 129 -3.83 10.55 3.94
N LEU A 130 -3.83 10.15 5.22
CA LEU A 130 -4.57 8.96 5.66
C LEU A 130 -6.08 9.10 5.41
N ALA A 131 -6.66 10.23 5.80
CA ALA A 131 -8.07 10.51 5.61
C ALA A 131 -8.44 10.50 4.13
N LEU A 132 -7.62 11.13 3.27
CA LEU A 132 -7.85 11.12 1.83
C LEU A 132 -7.78 9.71 1.24
N LEU A 133 -6.72 8.95 1.56
CA LEU A 133 -6.52 7.59 1.06
C LEU A 133 -7.65 6.67 1.48
N ILE A 134 -8.07 6.72 2.74
CA ILE A 134 -9.17 5.91 3.28
C ILE A 134 -10.50 6.34 2.64
N ALA A 135 -10.82 7.63 2.62
CA ALA A 135 -12.08 8.13 2.06
C ALA A 135 -12.23 7.79 0.57
N PHE A 136 -11.17 8.01 -0.22
CA PHE A 136 -11.15 7.65 -1.63
C PHE A 136 -11.30 6.13 -1.82
N SER A 137 -10.51 5.34 -1.08
CA SER A 137 -10.53 3.88 -1.19
C SER A 137 -11.89 3.29 -0.82
N VAL A 138 -12.50 3.75 0.28
CA VAL A 138 -13.82 3.30 0.74
C VAL A 138 -14.91 3.70 -0.24
N SER A 139 -14.92 4.95 -0.72
CA SER A 139 -15.94 5.41 -1.69
C SER A 139 -15.93 4.58 -2.98
N ARG A 140 -14.75 4.20 -3.47
CA ARG A 140 -14.61 3.32 -4.64
C ARG A 140 -14.98 1.87 -4.31
N LEU A 141 -14.57 1.37 -3.15
CA LEU A 141 -14.87 0.00 -2.74
C LEU A 141 -16.38 -0.24 -2.61
N VAL A 142 -17.15 0.73 -2.09
CA VAL A 142 -18.62 0.64 -2.01
C VAL A 142 -19.26 0.46 -3.39
N ILE A 143 -18.72 1.10 -4.43
CA ILE A 143 -19.22 0.99 -5.80
C ILE A 143 -18.81 -0.37 -6.42
N ILE A 144 -17.61 -0.87 -6.12
CA ILE A 144 -17.03 -2.07 -6.74
C ILE A 144 -17.51 -3.36 -6.05
N ALA A 145 -17.72 -3.34 -4.72
CA ALA A 145 -17.98 -4.52 -3.90
C ALA A 145 -19.21 -5.34 -4.32
N PRO A 146 -20.37 -4.75 -4.71
CA PRO A 146 -21.52 -5.54 -5.15
C PRO A 146 -21.22 -6.39 -6.39
N GLY A 147 -20.49 -5.84 -7.36
CA GLY A 147 -20.08 -6.55 -8.57
C GLY A 147 -19.12 -7.70 -8.26
N VAL A 148 -18.09 -7.43 -7.45
CA VAL A 148 -17.14 -8.47 -7.00
C VAL A 148 -17.85 -9.59 -6.24
N LEU A 149 -18.77 -9.24 -5.33
CA LEU A 149 -19.53 -10.22 -4.56
C LEU A 149 -20.45 -11.06 -5.44
N ALA A 150 -21.08 -10.46 -6.47
CA ALA A 150 -21.90 -11.18 -7.43
C ALA A 150 -21.07 -12.16 -8.28
N SER A 151 -19.87 -11.75 -8.72
CA SER A 151 -18.93 -12.63 -9.43
C SER A 151 -18.45 -13.79 -8.54
N LEU A 152 -18.10 -13.51 -7.28
CA LEU A 152 -17.71 -14.58 -6.32
C LEU A 152 -18.84 -15.57 -6.05
N ARG A 153 -20.11 -15.15 -6.18
CA ARG A 153 -21.29 -16.00 -6.04
C ARG A 153 -21.65 -16.77 -7.31
N GLY A 154 -20.91 -16.61 -8.40
CA GLY A 154 -21.15 -17.32 -9.65
C GLY A 154 -22.38 -16.81 -10.43
N SER A 155 -22.79 -15.55 -10.25
CA SER A 155 -23.95 -15.01 -10.95
C SER A 155 -23.64 -14.71 -12.43
N PRO A 156 -24.36 -15.31 -13.40
CA PRO A 156 -24.03 -15.22 -14.82
C PRO A 156 -24.31 -13.85 -15.47
N GLN A 157 -24.97 -12.92 -14.77
CA GLN A 157 -25.25 -11.56 -15.28
C GLN A 157 -24.29 -10.47 -14.75
N ALA A 158 -23.35 -10.82 -13.88
CA ALA A 158 -22.33 -9.89 -13.37
C ALA A 158 -21.13 -9.83 -14.33
N SER A 159 -21.35 -9.48 -15.59
CA SER A 159 -20.24 -9.11 -16.47
C SER A 159 -19.67 -7.78 -15.96
N VAL A 160 -18.52 -7.89 -15.28
CA VAL A 160 -17.62 -6.76 -15.05
C VAL A 160 -17.48 -6.01 -16.37
N VAL A 161 -17.89 -4.74 -16.38
CA VAL A 161 -17.81 -3.85 -17.56
C VAL A 161 -16.38 -3.93 -18.13
N PRO A 162 -16.20 -4.19 -19.44
CA PRO A 162 -14.87 -4.22 -20.05
C PRO A 162 -14.09 -2.95 -19.73
N ASP A 163 -12.85 -3.11 -19.27
CA ASP A 163 -11.95 -2.01 -18.89
C ASP A 163 -11.63 -1.13 -20.12
N ALA A 164 -12.46 -0.11 -20.39
CA ALA A 164 -12.21 0.86 -21.45
C ALA A 164 -11.20 1.96 -21.02
N HIS A 165 -11.01 2.15 -19.71
CA HIS A 165 -10.15 3.19 -19.15
C HIS A 165 -9.37 2.70 -17.93
N ALA A 166 -8.19 3.31 -17.66
CA ALA A 166 -7.32 2.95 -16.53
C ALA A 166 -7.95 3.12 -15.13
N LEU A 167 -9.07 3.84 -15.05
CA LEU A 167 -9.87 4.04 -13.83
C LEU A 167 -11.11 3.14 -13.77
N ALA A 168 -11.20 2.15 -14.65
CA ALA A 168 -12.29 1.18 -14.63
C ALA A 168 -12.31 0.41 -13.29
N PRO A 169 -13.51 0.03 -12.81
CA PRO A 169 -13.74 -0.57 -11.48
C PRO A 169 -12.78 -1.71 -11.11
N THR A 170 -12.44 -2.58 -12.06
CA THR A 170 -11.57 -3.74 -11.84
C THR A 170 -10.08 -3.45 -11.93
N SER A 171 -9.68 -2.47 -12.74
CA SER A 171 -8.28 -2.06 -12.87
C SER A 171 -7.77 -1.28 -11.64
N ILE A 172 -8.66 -0.51 -11.00
CA ILE A 172 -8.33 0.30 -9.82
C ILE A 172 -8.33 -0.51 -8.52
N LEU A 173 -9.10 -1.60 -8.44
CA LEU A 173 -9.25 -2.43 -7.25
C LEU A 173 -7.94 -2.91 -6.59
N PRO A 174 -6.91 -3.43 -7.29
CA PRO A 174 -5.66 -3.83 -6.65
C PRO A 174 -4.94 -2.64 -5.98
N HIS A 175 -5.07 -1.44 -6.52
CA HIS A 175 -4.51 -0.23 -5.92
C HIS A 175 -5.26 0.18 -4.65
N ILE A 176 -6.59 0.03 -4.64
CA ILE A 176 -7.44 0.27 -3.47
C ILE A 176 -7.09 -0.73 -2.36
N LEU A 177 -7.02 -2.02 -2.68
CA LEU A 177 -6.68 -3.07 -1.70
C LEU A 177 -5.28 -2.86 -1.12
N HIS A 178 -4.30 -2.56 -1.97
CA HIS A 178 -2.93 -2.24 -1.53
C HIS A 178 -2.92 -1.00 -0.62
N THR A 179 -3.68 0.04 -0.97
CA THR A 179 -3.76 1.28 -0.18
C THR A 179 -4.38 1.04 1.20
N LEU A 180 -5.48 0.30 1.26
CA LEU A 180 -6.13 -0.05 2.53
C LEU A 180 -5.22 -0.92 3.39
N PHE A 181 -4.53 -1.90 2.80
CA PHE A 181 -3.54 -2.70 3.51
C PHE A 181 -2.42 -1.83 4.11
N MET A 182 -1.88 -0.89 3.33
CA MET A 182 -0.85 0.04 3.82
C MET A 182 -1.38 0.99 4.90
N CYS A 183 -2.58 1.54 4.75
CA CYS A 183 -3.19 2.41 5.77
C CYS A 183 -3.44 1.66 7.08
N THR A 184 -3.96 0.43 7.00
CA THR A 184 -4.13 -0.44 8.18
C THR A 184 -2.78 -0.74 8.83
N THR A 185 -1.76 -1.06 8.04
CA THR A 185 -0.40 -1.28 8.57
C THR A 185 0.14 -0.04 9.28
N LEU A 186 -0.05 1.15 8.70
CA LEU A 186 0.40 2.42 9.29
C LEU A 186 -0.33 2.79 10.58
N LEU A 187 -1.65 2.55 10.63
CA LEU A 187 -2.48 2.89 11.78
C LEU A 187 -2.28 1.91 12.94
N PHE A 188 -2.16 0.62 12.66
CA PHE A 188 -2.22 -0.40 13.70
C PHE A 188 -0.88 -1.07 13.97
N PHE A 189 0.03 -1.15 12.99
CA PHE A 189 1.22 -2.00 13.04
C PHE A 189 2.53 -1.25 12.72
N SER A 190 2.52 0.08 12.71
CA SER A 190 3.70 0.90 12.40
C SER A 190 3.65 2.25 13.12
N HIS A 191 4.70 3.04 12.94
CA HIS A 191 4.76 4.41 13.42
C HIS A 191 4.07 5.31 12.38
N THR A 192 3.08 6.12 12.78
CA THR A 192 2.37 7.00 11.84
C THR A 192 3.24 8.12 11.28
N GLN A 193 4.44 8.35 11.83
CA GLN A 193 5.44 9.26 11.25
C GLN A 193 5.69 8.98 9.77
N ILE A 194 5.90 7.71 9.37
CA ILE A 194 6.29 7.39 7.99
C ILE A 194 5.15 7.52 6.96
N VAL A 195 3.95 7.95 7.39
CA VAL A 195 2.76 8.10 6.53
C VAL A 195 3.05 9.01 5.35
N LEU A 196 3.66 10.18 5.56
CA LEU A 196 3.83 11.20 4.52
C LEU A 196 4.74 10.68 3.40
N ARG A 197 5.81 9.97 3.78
CA ARG A 197 6.70 9.29 2.84
C ARG A 197 6.02 8.12 2.11
N LEU A 198 5.23 7.31 2.81
CA LEU A 198 4.58 6.16 2.19
C LEU A 198 3.44 6.58 1.26
N ALA A 199 2.63 7.55 1.68
CA ALA A 199 1.49 8.07 0.93
C ALA A 199 1.92 8.65 -0.42
N ALA A 200 3.04 9.39 -0.47
CA ALA A 200 3.57 9.96 -1.71
C ALA A 200 3.92 8.90 -2.77
N ALA A 201 4.22 7.66 -2.36
CA ALA A 201 4.51 6.53 -3.25
C ALA A 201 3.24 5.80 -3.75
N LEU A 202 2.05 6.15 -3.26
CA LEU A 202 0.79 5.50 -3.62
C LEU A 202 0.07 6.28 -4.74
N PRO A 203 -0.22 5.66 -5.90
CA PRO A 203 -1.00 6.32 -6.96
C PRO A 203 -2.39 6.81 -6.51
N THR A 204 -2.99 6.11 -5.55
CA THR A 204 -4.29 6.44 -4.97
C THR A 204 -4.34 7.78 -4.25
N LEU A 205 -3.20 8.30 -3.77
CA LEU A 205 -3.13 9.64 -3.18
C LEU A 205 -3.51 10.69 -4.24
N TYR A 206 -2.88 10.60 -5.41
CA TYR A 206 -3.09 11.53 -6.51
C TYR A 206 -4.48 11.38 -7.13
N TRP A 207 -4.98 10.14 -7.26
CA TRP A 207 -6.35 9.90 -7.71
C TRP A 207 -7.39 10.41 -6.70
N GLY A 208 -7.13 10.26 -5.40
CA GLY A 208 -7.95 10.83 -4.34
C GLY A 208 -7.97 12.35 -4.38
N ALA A 209 -6.82 12.98 -4.61
CA ALA A 209 -6.71 14.43 -4.75
C ALA A 209 -7.54 14.94 -5.94
N ALA A 210 -7.41 14.28 -7.10
CA ALA A 210 -8.21 14.59 -8.28
C ALA A 210 -9.71 14.39 -8.02
N TRP A 211 -10.08 13.31 -7.32
CA TRP A 211 -11.47 13.05 -6.92
C TRP A 211 -12.06 14.16 -6.05
N LEU A 212 -11.31 14.69 -5.07
CA LEU A 212 -11.74 15.82 -4.26
C LEU A 212 -11.96 17.08 -5.11
N LEU A 213 -11.02 17.39 -6.01
CA LEU A 213 -11.10 18.57 -6.87
C LEU A 213 -12.29 18.52 -7.83
N VAL A 214 -12.50 17.38 -8.50
CA VAL A 214 -13.65 17.19 -9.40
C VAL A 214 -14.96 17.32 -8.63
N ARG A 215 -15.06 16.73 -7.44
CA ARG A 215 -16.25 16.84 -6.58
C ARG A 215 -16.56 18.29 -6.19
N ASP A 216 -15.54 19.08 -5.86
CA ASP A 216 -15.71 20.49 -5.54
C ASP A 216 -16.16 21.32 -6.76
N LEU A 217 -15.62 21.01 -7.95
CA LEU A 217 -16.02 21.67 -9.21
C LEU A 217 -17.48 21.36 -9.57
N ASP A 218 -17.88 20.09 -9.49
CA ASP A 218 -19.25 19.67 -9.75
C ASP A 218 -20.25 20.31 -8.78
N ALA A 219 -19.88 20.39 -7.49
CA ALA A 219 -20.68 21.07 -6.48
C ALA A 219 -20.85 22.57 -6.75
N GLY A 220 -19.82 23.24 -7.24
CA GLY A 220 -19.86 24.65 -7.63
C GLY A 220 -20.73 24.94 -8.85
N ASN A 221 -20.74 24.03 -9.84
CA ASN A 221 -21.58 24.16 -11.04
C ASN A 221 -23.07 23.93 -10.75
N HIS A 222 -23.41 23.05 -9.80
CA HIS A 222 -24.81 22.66 -9.54
C HIS A 222 -25.51 23.46 -8.43
N ARG A 223 -24.83 24.28 -7.61
CA ARG A 223 -25.46 24.96 -6.47
C ARG A 223 -24.89 26.34 -6.17
N LYS A 224 -25.68 27.39 -6.43
CA LYS A 224 -25.43 28.77 -5.93
C LYS A 224 -25.64 28.94 -4.41
N THR A 225 -26.12 27.94 -3.67
CA THR A 225 -26.65 28.13 -2.29
C THR A 225 -26.21 27.08 -1.26
N SER A 226 -25.29 26.17 -1.56
CA SER A 226 -24.85 25.14 -0.59
C SER A 226 -23.48 25.46 -0.01
N HIS A 227 -23.43 25.80 1.28
CA HIS A 227 -22.22 25.90 2.12
C HIS A 227 -21.54 24.52 2.30
N GLY A 228 -21.00 23.94 1.23
CA GLY A 228 -20.08 22.82 1.32
C GLY A 228 -18.65 23.30 1.56
N TRP A 229 -17.89 22.61 2.40
CA TRP A 229 -16.46 22.89 2.56
C TRP A 229 -15.69 22.55 1.29
N PRO A 230 -14.77 23.43 0.81
CA PRO A 230 -14.01 23.23 -0.43
C PRO A 230 -12.80 22.30 -0.18
N TRP A 231 -13.08 21.03 0.09
CA TRP A 231 -12.09 20.02 0.50
C TRP A 231 -10.94 19.85 -0.49
N GLY A 232 -11.21 19.93 -1.79
CA GLY A 232 -10.19 19.88 -2.85
C GLY A 232 -9.26 21.08 -2.81
N LYS A 233 -9.78 22.30 -2.61
CA LYS A 233 -8.95 23.50 -2.46
C LYS A 233 -8.11 23.45 -1.18
N ILE A 234 -8.70 22.99 -0.07
CA ILE A 234 -8.01 22.81 1.21
C ILE A 234 -6.87 21.79 1.05
N TRP A 235 -7.11 20.68 0.35
CA TRP A 235 -6.08 19.67 0.07
C TRP A 235 -4.90 20.22 -0.72
N VAL A 236 -5.15 21.02 -1.76
CA VAL A 236 -4.09 21.64 -2.56
C VAL A 236 -3.26 22.61 -1.70
N TRP A 237 -3.93 23.48 -0.93
CA TRP A 237 -3.26 24.39 0.00
C TRP A 237 -2.39 23.66 1.02
N TRP A 238 -2.94 22.63 1.66
CA TRP A 238 -2.20 21.81 2.60
C TRP A 238 -1.01 21.11 1.95
N SER A 239 -1.18 20.57 0.73
CA SER A 239 -0.11 19.89 -0.01
C SER A 239 1.04 20.85 -0.36
N ALA A 240 0.73 22.07 -0.78
CA ALA A 240 1.74 23.09 -1.09
C ALA A 240 2.47 23.55 0.19
N LEU A 241 1.73 23.79 1.27
CA LEU A 241 2.30 24.16 2.56
C LEU A 241 3.21 23.06 3.12
N TRP A 242 2.74 21.82 3.14
CA TRP A 242 3.55 20.70 3.61
C TRP A 242 4.74 20.43 2.70
N GLY A 243 4.55 20.49 1.38
CA GLY A 243 5.64 20.33 0.41
C GLY A 243 6.77 21.33 0.64
N THR A 244 6.44 22.61 0.81
CA THR A 244 7.43 23.66 1.12
C THR A 244 8.07 23.48 2.49
N ALA A 245 7.28 23.17 3.53
CA ALA A 245 7.82 22.87 4.86
C ALA A 245 8.77 21.67 4.85
N SER A 246 8.44 20.61 4.11
CA SER A 246 9.26 19.40 4.00
C SER A 246 10.63 19.67 3.38
N LEU A 247 10.70 20.57 2.38
CA LEU A 247 11.97 20.99 1.77
C LEU A 247 12.83 21.79 2.76
N ALA A 248 12.22 22.68 3.53
CA ALA A 248 12.92 23.46 4.55
C ALA A 248 13.46 22.55 5.67
N LEU A 249 12.64 21.62 6.18
CA LEU A 249 13.05 20.63 7.18
C LEU A 249 14.21 19.79 6.66
N TRP A 250 14.10 19.28 5.43
CA TRP A 250 15.14 18.48 4.81
C TRP A 250 16.45 19.27 4.64
N ALA A 251 16.39 20.52 4.19
CA ALA A 251 17.55 21.40 4.07
C ALA A 251 18.21 21.69 5.43
N ALA A 252 17.44 21.67 6.51
CA ALA A 252 17.91 21.83 7.89
C ALA A 252 18.37 20.50 8.53
N PHE A 253 18.46 19.40 7.78
CA PHE A 253 18.76 18.05 8.31
C PHE A 253 17.78 17.57 9.39
N LEU A 254 16.60 18.17 9.47
CA LEU A 254 15.50 17.70 10.31
C LEU A 254 14.73 16.64 9.52
N PRO A 255 14.30 15.54 10.16
CA PRO A 255 13.49 14.54 9.46
C PRO A 255 12.17 15.21 9.03
N PRO A 256 11.92 15.40 7.73
CA PRO A 256 10.56 15.66 7.28
C PRO A 256 9.83 14.34 7.55
N ALA A 257 8.93 14.34 8.54
CA ALA A 257 8.26 13.15 9.05
C ALA A 257 7.89 12.13 7.95
#